data_AF-A0A7W1BL00-F1
#
_entry.id   AF-A0A7W1BL00-F1
#
_cell.length_a   1.000
_cell.length_b   1.000
_cell.length_c   1.000
_cell.angle_alpha   90.00
_cell.angle_beta   90.00
_cell.angle_gamma   90.00
#
_symmetry.space_group_name_H-M   'P 1'
#
loop_
_entity.id
_entity.type
_entity.pdbx_description
1 polymer ?
#
loop_
_entity_poly.entity_id
_entity_poly.type
_entity_poly.pdbx_seq_one_letter_code
_entity_poly.pdbx_strand_id
1 'polypeptide(L)'
;MDEEILSRLAACERSNRRLTRLTVFLLFIGAGGVVVGSSVSTAGAFTDRDTSPVPQVLELSELLIVDERGVVRVRIGGDLPDAVIQGRRTPRGDGAAGVILYDTTGQERGGYITTDSSGHIGLTLDSRYRQTAVFRADSSGSTTLRLWTDDEAVELRVNKEGGRLNVLRDAKVVLQLPEIADPVSTSTCTDLRELRAQHEAEAVMKACMRTMPATACRKCLGRP
;
A
#
# COMPACT_ATOMS: atom_id res chain seq x y z
N MET A 1 7.50 29.97 -91.19
CA MET A 1 6.35 29.59 -90.34
C MET A 1 6.59 28.24 -89.67
N ASP A 2 7.23 27.30 -90.36
CA ASP A 2 7.46 25.94 -89.85
C ASP A 2 8.54 25.85 -88.74
N GLU A 3 9.56 26.70 -88.77
CA GLU A 3 10.68 26.65 -87.80
C GLU A 3 10.28 27.08 -86.38
N GLU A 4 9.36 28.06 -86.28
CA GLU A 4 8.79 28.49 -85.00
C GLU A 4 7.92 27.39 -84.38
N ILE A 5 7.13 26.69 -85.19
CA ILE A 5 6.28 25.58 -84.75
C ILE A 5 7.13 24.41 -84.26
N LEU A 6 8.20 24.06 -84.97
CA LEU A 6 9.14 23.01 -84.55
C LEU A 6 9.85 23.37 -83.23
N SER A 7 10.24 24.63 -83.04
CA SER A 7 10.86 25.08 -81.80
C SER A 7 9.92 24.99 -80.58
N ARG A 8 8.64 25.32 -80.77
CA ARG A 8 7.60 25.23 -79.73
C ARG A 8 7.25 23.77 -79.42
N LEU A 9 7.23 22.90 -80.43
CA LEU A 9 7.03 21.46 -80.25
C LEU A 9 8.18 20.85 -79.43
N ALA A 10 9.43 21.16 -79.76
CA ALA A 10 10.60 20.67 -79.04
C ALA A 10 10.71 21.21 -77.59
N ALA A 11 10.19 22.42 -77.33
CA ALA A 11 10.06 22.95 -75.97
C ALA A 11 8.97 22.21 -75.18
N CYS A 12 7.83 21.92 -75.82
CA CYS A 12 6.73 21.16 -75.23
C CYS A 12 7.15 19.73 -74.87
N GLU A 13 7.84 19.02 -75.77
CA GLU A 13 8.33 17.66 -75.53
C GLU A 13 9.33 17.58 -74.36
N ARG A 14 10.22 18.60 -74.23
CA ARG A 14 11.15 18.69 -73.11
C ARG A 14 10.45 18.92 -71.78
N SER A 15 9.41 19.77 -71.76
CA SER A 15 8.59 20.01 -70.57
C SER A 15 7.82 18.75 -70.18
N ASN A 16 7.20 18.09 -71.16
CA ASN A 16 6.42 16.87 -70.94
C ASN A 16 7.32 15.74 -70.40
N ARG A 17 8.51 15.54 -70.96
CA ARG A 17 9.49 14.56 -70.44
C ARG A 17 9.94 14.87 -69.00
N ARG A 18 10.04 16.14 -68.60
CA ARG A 18 10.39 16.52 -67.22
C ARG A 18 9.23 16.23 -66.26
N LEU A 19 8.00 16.55 -66.65
CA LEU A 19 6.79 16.22 -65.88
C LEU A 19 6.62 14.71 -65.72
N THR A 20 6.76 13.92 -66.79
CA THR A 20 6.68 12.46 -66.69
C THR A 20 7.73 11.88 -65.73
N ARG A 21 8.97 12.38 -65.77
CA ARG A 21 10.02 11.94 -64.84
C ARG A 21 9.72 12.31 -63.39
N LEU A 22 9.18 13.50 -63.14
CA LEU A 22 8.79 13.93 -61.79
C LEU A 22 7.62 13.11 -61.25
N THR A 23 6.59 12.85 -62.07
CA THR A 23 5.44 12.02 -61.67
C THR A 23 5.87 10.59 -61.36
N VAL A 24 6.75 10.00 -62.18
CA VAL A 24 7.30 8.66 -61.91
C VAL A 24 8.13 8.65 -60.63
N PHE A 25 8.97 9.67 -60.40
CA PHE A 25 9.76 9.78 -59.17
C PHE A 25 8.89 9.91 -57.91
N LEU A 26 7.84 10.72 -57.95
CA LEU A 26 6.88 10.87 -56.85
C LEU A 26 6.10 9.57 -56.58
N LEU A 27 5.73 8.82 -57.62
CA LEU A 27 5.11 7.49 -57.47
C LEU A 27 6.06 6.48 -56.81
N PHE A 28 7.36 6.50 -57.14
CA PHE A 28 8.35 5.63 -56.48
C PHE A 28 8.54 5.98 -55.00
N ILE A 29 8.56 7.27 -54.64
CA ILE A 29 8.63 7.70 -53.23
C ILE A 29 7.35 7.30 -52.48
N GLY A 30 6.18 7.50 -53.09
CA GLY A 30 4.90 7.12 -52.49
C GLY A 30 4.78 5.61 -52.26
N ALA A 31 5.15 4.79 -53.26
CA ALA A 31 5.14 3.33 -53.13
C ALA A 31 6.16 2.83 -52.09
N GLY A 32 7.34 3.44 -52.01
CA GLY A 32 8.34 3.13 -50.97
C GLY A 32 7.85 3.47 -49.56
N GLY A 33 7.17 4.61 -49.38
CA GLY A 33 6.59 5.01 -48.09
C GLY A 33 5.49 4.08 -47.59
N VAL A 34 4.66 3.54 -48.50
CA VAL A 34 3.58 2.60 -48.13
C VAL A 34 4.14 1.24 -47.70
N VAL A 35 5.23 0.76 -48.30
CA VAL A 35 5.86 -0.54 -47.92
C VAL A 35 6.53 -0.46 -46.54
N VAL A 36 7.14 0.68 -46.18
CA VAL A 36 7.77 0.89 -44.86
C VAL A 36 6.72 1.15 -43.77
N GLY A 37 5.62 1.86 -44.09
CA GLY A 37 4.50 2.06 -43.14
C GLY A 37 3.72 0.78 -42.82
N SER A 38 3.68 -0.18 -43.76
CA SER A 38 2.94 -1.44 -43.60
C SER A 38 3.70 -2.51 -42.83
N SER A 39 5.03 -2.37 -42.65
CA SER A 39 5.85 -3.34 -41.92
C SER A 39 5.95 -3.09 -40.41
N VAL A 40 5.36 -1.98 -39.92
CA VAL A 40 5.28 -1.68 -38.48
C VAL A 40 3.94 -2.12 -37.85
N SER A 41 2.95 -2.55 -38.64
CA SER A 41 1.59 -2.82 -38.13
C SER A 41 1.12 -4.28 -38.26
N THR A 42 1.97 -5.22 -38.68
CA THR A 42 1.59 -6.65 -38.81
C THR A 42 2.62 -7.61 -38.23
N ALA A 43 3.10 -7.32 -37.00
CA ALA A 43 3.85 -8.28 -36.18
C ALA A 43 3.02 -8.75 -34.97
N GLY A 44 1.71 -8.98 -35.18
CA GLY A 44 0.77 -9.35 -34.11
C GLY A 44 -0.28 -10.38 -34.50
N ALA A 45 -0.06 -11.17 -35.55
CA ALA A 45 -1.02 -12.18 -35.98
C ALA A 45 -0.32 -13.53 -36.28
N PHE A 46 -0.35 -14.38 -35.26
CA PHE A 46 -0.33 -15.85 -35.32
C PHE A 46 0.87 -16.54 -35.98
N THR A 47 1.86 -16.92 -35.16
CA THR A 47 2.17 -18.32 -34.88
C THR A 47 3.25 -18.38 -33.79
N ASP A 48 2.86 -18.63 -32.54
CA ASP A 48 3.52 -19.70 -31.80
C ASP A 48 2.65 -20.21 -30.66
N ARG A 49 2.49 -21.53 -30.61
CA ARG A 49 1.97 -22.25 -29.44
C ARG A 49 3.12 -22.33 -28.46
N ASP A 50 3.39 -21.21 -27.80
CA ASP A 50 4.25 -21.18 -26.63
C ASP A 50 3.33 -20.95 -25.43
N THR A 51 3.04 -22.02 -24.69
CA THR A 51 2.42 -21.95 -23.37
C THR A 51 3.42 -21.36 -22.37
N SER A 52 3.85 -20.12 -22.61
CA SER A 52 4.27 -19.24 -21.53
C SER A 52 3.00 -18.91 -20.74
N PRO A 53 2.96 -19.12 -19.41
CA PRO A 53 1.83 -18.63 -18.64
C PRO A 53 1.81 -17.11 -18.81
N VAL A 54 0.81 -16.61 -19.54
CA VAL A 54 0.51 -15.17 -19.55
C VAL A 54 0.33 -14.80 -18.09
N PRO A 55 1.16 -13.91 -17.52
CA PRO A 55 0.94 -13.45 -16.16
C PRO A 55 -0.45 -12.81 -16.16
N GLN A 56 -1.42 -13.44 -15.50
CA GLN A 56 -2.72 -12.83 -15.24
C GLN A 56 -2.56 -11.81 -14.11
N VAL A 57 -1.81 -10.74 -14.39
CA VAL A 57 -1.52 -9.67 -13.45
C VAL A 57 -2.43 -8.50 -13.77
N LEU A 58 -3.19 -8.07 -12.76
CA LEU A 58 -3.96 -6.84 -12.81
C LEU A 58 -3.23 -5.80 -11.94
N GLU A 59 -2.59 -4.83 -12.58
CA GLU A 59 -1.86 -3.75 -11.90
C GLU A 59 -2.78 -2.54 -11.74
N LEU A 60 -3.05 -2.16 -10.49
CA LEU A 60 -3.99 -1.11 -10.11
C LEU A 60 -3.41 -0.33 -8.93
N SER A 61 -3.75 0.94 -8.80
CA SER A 61 -3.54 1.69 -7.56
C SER A 61 -4.62 1.38 -6.51
N GLU A 62 -5.85 1.16 -6.94
CA GLU A 62 -7.01 0.87 -6.07
C GLU A 62 -8.01 -0.07 -6.78
N LEU A 63 -8.61 -0.98 -6.00
CA LEU A 63 -9.78 -1.77 -6.35
C LEU A 63 -10.88 -1.58 -5.30
N LEU A 64 -12.07 -1.18 -5.76
CA LEU A 64 -13.26 -1.03 -4.92
C LEU A 64 -14.30 -2.09 -5.28
N ILE A 65 -14.78 -2.82 -4.28
CA ILE A 65 -15.94 -3.71 -4.39
C ILE A 65 -17.14 -2.99 -3.79
N VAL A 66 -18.18 -2.78 -4.59
CA VAL A 66 -19.41 -2.06 -4.21
C VAL A 66 -20.62 -2.99 -4.16
N ASP A 67 -21.55 -2.75 -3.23
CA ASP A 67 -22.82 -3.47 -3.17
C ASP A 67 -23.86 -2.88 -4.14
N GLU A 68 -25.05 -3.48 -4.23
CA GLU A 68 -26.13 -3.04 -5.13
C GLU A 68 -26.65 -1.62 -4.84
N ARG A 69 -26.33 -1.05 -3.67
CA ARG A 69 -26.70 0.31 -3.26
C ARG A 69 -25.55 1.30 -3.50
N GLY A 70 -24.45 0.87 -4.12
CA GLY A 70 -23.27 1.67 -4.39
C GLY A 70 -22.38 1.89 -3.16
N VAL A 71 -22.57 1.14 -2.08
CA VAL A 71 -21.73 1.25 -0.87
C VAL A 71 -20.49 0.39 -1.04
N VAL A 72 -19.31 0.98 -0.85
CA VAL A 72 -18.03 0.24 -0.83
C VAL A 72 -18.04 -0.76 0.31
N ARG A 73 -17.73 -2.03 0.01
CA ARG A 73 -17.64 -3.15 0.98
C ARG A 73 -16.22 -3.63 1.20
N VAL A 74 -15.38 -3.54 0.16
CA VAL A 74 -13.95 -3.84 0.23
C VAL A 74 -13.21 -2.78 -0.57
N ARG A 75 -12.11 -2.27 0.00
CA ARG A 75 -11.12 -1.46 -0.71
C ARG A 75 -9.79 -2.16 -0.63
N ILE A 76 -9.12 -2.35 -1.77
CA ILE A 76 -7.74 -2.80 -1.86
C ILE A 76 -6.95 -1.65 -2.47
N GLY A 77 -5.90 -1.17 -1.82
CA GLY A 77 -5.16 0.00 -2.30
C GLY A 77 -3.68 -0.06 -1.96
N GLY A 78 -2.85 0.47 -2.86
CA GLY A 78 -1.43 0.74 -2.61
C GLY A 78 -1.20 1.97 -1.73
N ASP A 79 -2.21 2.86 -1.65
CA ASP A 79 -2.26 4.01 -0.74
C ASP A 79 -3.70 4.14 -0.22
N LEU A 80 -3.91 3.73 1.03
CA LEU A 80 -5.22 3.69 1.68
C LEU A 80 -5.55 5.06 2.28
N PRO A 81 -6.77 5.57 2.08
CA PRO A 81 -7.17 6.84 2.68
C PRO A 81 -7.32 6.73 4.19
N ASP A 82 -7.40 7.91 4.84
CA ASP A 82 -7.74 8.05 6.25
C ASP A 82 -8.94 7.18 6.67
N ALA A 83 -8.89 6.70 7.91
CA ALA A 83 -9.97 5.91 8.47
C ALA A 83 -11.24 6.76 8.57
N VAL A 84 -12.39 6.17 8.28
CA VAL A 84 -13.68 6.83 8.48
C VAL A 84 -14.27 6.30 9.77
N ILE A 85 -14.49 7.16 10.77
CA ILE A 85 -15.10 6.79 12.06
C ILE A 85 -16.31 7.70 12.27
N GLN A 86 -17.51 7.11 12.36
CA GLN A 86 -18.78 7.85 12.49
C GLN A 86 -18.94 8.93 11.40
N GLY A 87 -18.54 8.60 10.17
CA GLY A 87 -18.59 9.52 9.02
C GLY A 87 -17.53 10.63 9.00
N ARG A 88 -16.60 10.67 9.96
CA ARG A 88 -15.48 11.63 9.99
C ARG A 88 -14.18 10.95 9.59
N ARG A 89 -13.38 11.64 8.77
CA ARG A 89 -12.02 11.20 8.44
C ARG A 89 -11.12 11.40 9.66
N THR A 90 -10.40 10.36 10.03
CA THR A 90 -9.43 10.32 11.11
C THR A 90 -8.09 9.87 10.54
N PRO A 91 -7.02 10.68 10.70
CA PRO A 91 -5.70 10.31 10.22
C PRO A 91 -5.26 8.94 10.75
N ARG A 92 -4.68 8.10 9.88
CA ARG A 92 -4.12 6.80 10.30
C ARG A 92 -2.80 6.93 11.05
N GLY A 93 -2.13 8.08 10.93
CA GLY A 93 -0.84 8.38 11.57
C GLY A 93 0.38 7.88 10.79
N ASP A 94 0.19 7.00 9.80
CA ASP A 94 1.20 6.51 8.87
C ASP A 94 0.52 6.23 7.51
N GLY A 95 1.30 6.24 6.43
CA GLY A 95 0.85 5.74 5.13
C GLY A 95 0.59 4.24 5.22
N ALA A 96 -0.39 3.74 4.48
CA ALA A 96 -0.77 2.33 4.56
C ALA A 96 -1.23 1.76 3.22
N ALA A 97 -0.88 0.51 2.96
CA ALA A 97 -1.35 -0.28 1.83
C ALA A 97 -2.07 -1.54 2.33
N GLY A 98 -2.99 -2.10 1.54
CA GLY A 98 -3.64 -3.37 1.86
C GLY A 98 -5.14 -3.36 1.62
N VAL A 99 -5.88 -4.04 2.49
CA VAL A 99 -7.32 -4.30 2.36
C VAL A 99 -8.09 -3.71 3.54
N ILE A 100 -9.15 -2.96 3.25
CA ILE A 100 -10.10 -2.43 4.24
C ILE A 100 -11.49 -3.00 3.99
N LEU A 101 -12.17 -3.41 5.06
CA LEU A 101 -13.52 -3.96 5.04
C LEU A 101 -14.51 -2.94 5.60
N TYR A 102 -15.66 -2.81 4.95
CA TYR A 102 -16.71 -1.87 5.35
C TYR A 102 -18.05 -2.59 5.57
N ASP A 103 -18.87 -2.06 6.48
CA ASP A 103 -20.25 -2.55 6.67
C ASP A 103 -21.25 -1.94 5.67
N THR A 104 -22.53 -2.31 5.80
CA THR A 104 -23.63 -1.87 4.90
C THR A 104 -23.88 -0.37 4.91
N THR A 105 -23.28 0.38 5.84
CA THR A 105 -23.37 1.84 5.96
C THR A 105 -22.13 2.55 5.39
N GLY A 106 -21.12 1.80 4.93
CA GLY A 106 -19.84 2.35 4.48
C GLY A 106 -18.87 2.67 5.63
N GLN A 107 -19.15 2.17 6.84
CA GLN A 107 -18.28 2.32 8.01
C GLN A 107 -17.20 1.24 8.00
N GLU A 108 -15.93 1.62 8.16
CA GLU A 108 -14.79 0.71 8.29
C GLU A 108 -14.97 -0.23 9.48
N ARG A 109 -14.71 -1.53 9.28
CA ARG A 109 -14.85 -2.62 10.25
C ARG A 109 -13.55 -3.38 10.52
N GLY A 110 -12.44 -2.87 10.01
CA GLY A 110 -11.12 -3.47 10.10
C GLY A 110 -10.47 -3.68 8.73
N GLY A 111 -9.30 -4.31 8.74
CA GLY A 111 -8.52 -4.52 7.53
C GLY A 111 -7.25 -5.32 7.76
N TYR A 112 -6.56 -5.64 6.67
CA TYR A 112 -5.23 -6.22 6.67
C TYR A 112 -4.29 -5.28 5.92
N ILE A 113 -3.39 -4.64 6.66
CA ILE A 113 -2.61 -3.51 6.15
C ILE A 113 -1.12 -3.64 6.47
N THR A 114 -0.30 -3.07 5.61
CA THR A 114 1.10 -2.74 5.86
C THR A 114 1.23 -1.23 6.00
N THR A 115 2.08 -0.77 6.91
CA THR A 115 2.33 0.66 7.13
C THR A 115 3.71 1.07 6.62
N ASP A 116 3.83 2.24 6.02
CA ASP A 116 5.05 2.65 5.30
C ASP A 116 6.23 2.94 6.24
N SER A 117 6.06 3.83 7.22
CA SER A 117 7.17 4.32 8.05
C SER A 117 7.61 3.28 9.08
N SER A 118 6.65 2.61 9.72
CA SER A 118 6.96 1.64 10.77
C SER A 118 7.24 0.22 10.25
N GLY A 119 6.89 -0.08 8.99
CA GLY A 119 7.03 -1.40 8.41
C GLY A 119 6.20 -2.47 9.12
N HIS A 120 5.20 -2.07 9.90
CA HIS A 120 4.30 -2.98 10.58
C HIS A 120 3.32 -3.61 9.58
N ILE A 121 2.90 -4.83 9.88
CA ILE A 121 1.79 -5.49 9.23
C ILE A 121 0.74 -5.85 10.26
N GLY A 122 -0.53 -5.55 9.99
CA GLY A 122 -1.60 -5.67 10.96
C GLY A 122 -2.90 -6.17 10.36
N LEU A 123 -3.55 -7.09 11.05
CA LEU A 123 -4.96 -7.45 10.88
C LEU A 123 -5.76 -6.81 12.02
N THR A 124 -6.75 -5.99 11.70
CA THR A 124 -7.57 -5.26 12.68
C THR A 124 -9.03 -5.69 12.62
N LEU A 125 -9.70 -5.64 13.77
CA LEU A 125 -11.16 -5.76 13.84
C LEU A 125 -11.72 -4.56 14.59
N ASP A 126 -12.66 -3.88 13.93
CA ASP A 126 -13.26 -2.68 14.45
C ASP A 126 -14.75 -2.89 14.75
N SER A 127 -15.17 -2.39 15.91
CA SER A 127 -16.58 -2.07 16.14
C SER A 127 -16.98 -0.87 15.26
N ARG A 128 -18.24 -0.45 15.33
CA ARG A 128 -18.68 0.77 14.63
C ARG A 128 -18.03 2.06 15.16
N TYR A 129 -17.38 1.99 16.31
CA TYR A 129 -16.94 3.17 17.05
C TYR A 129 -15.43 3.22 17.29
N ARG A 130 -14.80 2.04 17.39
CA ARG A 130 -13.38 1.89 17.69
C ARG A 130 -12.87 0.51 17.29
N GLN A 131 -11.56 0.43 17.10
CA GLN A 131 -10.85 -0.84 17.02
C GLN A 131 -11.00 -1.62 18.33
N THR A 132 -11.16 -2.94 18.20
CA THR A 132 -11.40 -3.87 19.31
C THR A 132 -10.44 -5.07 19.30
N ALA A 133 -9.78 -5.33 18.17
CA ALA A 133 -8.73 -6.33 18.08
C ALA A 133 -7.65 -5.92 17.09
N VAL A 134 -6.42 -6.38 17.33
CA VAL A 134 -5.30 -6.29 16.39
C VAL A 134 -4.41 -7.52 16.51
N PHE A 135 -4.04 -8.08 15.37
CA PHE A 135 -2.92 -9.03 15.25
C PHE A 135 -1.85 -8.38 14.38
N ARG A 136 -0.67 -8.11 14.96
CA ARG A 136 0.37 -7.30 14.33
C ARG A 136 1.72 -7.97 14.44
N ALA A 137 2.51 -7.87 13.39
CA ALA A 137 3.95 -8.09 13.44
C ALA A 137 4.68 -6.79 13.13
N ASP A 138 5.81 -6.57 13.81
CA ASP A 138 6.71 -5.48 13.51
C ASP A 138 7.90 -5.91 12.64
N SER A 139 8.61 -4.93 12.09
CA SER A 139 9.79 -5.16 11.24
C SER A 139 10.97 -5.80 11.99
N SER A 140 10.96 -5.78 13.33
CA SER A 140 11.97 -6.41 14.18
C SER A 140 11.68 -7.89 14.47
N GLY A 141 10.50 -8.39 14.07
CA GLY A 141 10.05 -9.77 14.27
C GLY A 141 9.19 -9.98 15.53
N SER A 142 8.85 -8.93 16.27
CA SER A 142 7.91 -9.07 17.38
C SER A 142 6.49 -9.19 16.86
N THR A 143 5.69 -10.04 17.51
CA THR A 143 4.29 -10.27 17.15
C THR A 143 3.39 -10.02 18.36
N THR A 144 2.21 -9.44 18.14
CA THR A 144 1.22 -9.17 19.17
C THR A 144 -0.19 -9.46 18.67
N LEU A 145 -0.98 -10.22 19.43
CA LEU A 145 -2.43 -10.31 19.31
C LEU A 145 -3.04 -9.62 20.53
N ARG A 146 -3.89 -8.62 20.32
CA ARG A 146 -4.58 -7.91 21.40
C ARG A 146 -6.07 -7.85 21.13
N LEU A 147 -6.86 -8.09 22.17
CA LEU A 147 -8.31 -7.94 22.23
C LEU A 147 -8.63 -6.94 23.34
N TRP A 148 -9.48 -5.95 23.09
CA TRP A 148 -9.78 -4.94 24.12
C TRP A 148 -11.17 -4.33 24.02
N THR A 149 -11.65 -3.91 25.19
CA THR A 149 -12.79 -3.03 25.34
C THR A 149 -12.47 -1.96 26.37
N ASP A 150 -12.49 -0.70 25.95
CA ASP A 150 -12.19 0.44 26.83
C ASP A 150 -10.84 0.24 27.54
N ASP A 151 -10.85 0.11 28.87
CA ASP A 151 -9.65 -0.07 29.70
C ASP A 151 -9.35 -1.55 30.04
N GLU A 152 -10.14 -2.48 29.49
CA GLU A 152 -9.97 -3.94 29.63
C GLU A 152 -9.28 -4.52 28.40
N ALA A 153 -8.27 -5.38 28.59
CA ALA A 153 -7.63 -6.05 27.46
C ALA A 153 -7.01 -7.40 27.80
N VAL A 154 -6.87 -8.24 26.77
CA VAL A 154 -6.04 -9.44 26.78
C VAL A 154 -5.04 -9.32 25.63
N GLU A 155 -3.76 -9.55 25.91
CA GLU A 155 -2.68 -9.42 24.94
C GLU A 155 -1.79 -10.68 24.98
N LEU A 156 -1.59 -11.30 23.81
CA LEU A 156 -0.53 -12.26 23.57
C LEU A 156 0.59 -11.55 22.82
N ARG A 157 1.84 -11.71 23.27
CA ARG A 157 3.00 -11.10 22.64
C ARG A 157 4.15 -12.08 22.57
N VAL A 158 4.91 -12.05 21.49
CA VAL A 158 6.21 -12.71 21.38
C VAL A 158 7.22 -11.71 20.87
N ASN A 159 8.34 -11.58 21.56
CA ASN A 159 9.46 -10.74 21.15
C ASN A 159 10.79 -11.32 21.67
N LYS A 160 11.88 -10.54 21.61
CA LYS A 160 13.22 -10.97 22.05
C LYS A 160 13.28 -11.36 23.52
N GLU A 161 12.39 -10.84 24.36
CA GLU A 161 12.32 -11.22 25.78
C GLU A 161 11.39 -12.43 26.03
N GLY A 162 10.83 -13.04 24.98
CA GLY A 162 10.02 -14.25 25.05
C GLY A 162 8.52 -14.04 24.81
N GLY A 163 7.78 -15.14 24.88
CA GLY A 163 6.33 -15.17 24.74
C GLY A 163 5.63 -14.82 26.06
N ARG A 164 4.56 -14.00 26.01
CA ARG A 164 3.83 -13.48 27.17
C ARG A 164 2.33 -13.38 26.90
N LEU A 165 1.53 -13.62 27.94
CA LEU A 165 0.12 -13.30 28.05
C LEU A 165 -0.06 -12.20 29.10
N ASN A 166 -0.63 -11.07 28.72
CA ASN A 166 -1.01 -9.98 29.63
C ASN A 166 -2.54 -9.88 29.73
N VAL A 167 -3.06 -9.68 30.94
CA VAL A 167 -4.45 -9.25 31.18
C VAL A 167 -4.41 -7.86 31.79
N LEU A 168 -5.14 -6.93 31.19
CA LEU A 168 -5.27 -5.55 31.64
C LEU A 168 -6.67 -5.31 32.20
N ARG A 169 -6.72 -4.63 33.36
CA ARG A 169 -7.93 -4.04 33.95
C ARG A 169 -7.64 -2.60 34.31
N ASP A 170 -8.59 -1.69 34.11
CA ASP A 170 -8.39 -0.24 34.32
C ASP A 170 -7.09 0.28 33.65
N ALA A 171 -6.80 -0.21 32.44
CA ALA A 171 -5.61 0.07 31.64
C ALA A 171 -4.28 -0.32 32.31
N LYS A 172 -4.29 -1.22 33.28
CA LYS A 172 -3.11 -1.70 34.01
C LYS A 172 -2.97 -3.21 33.87
N VAL A 173 -1.76 -3.70 33.63
CA VAL A 173 -1.46 -5.13 33.62
C VAL A 173 -1.64 -5.68 35.04
N VAL A 174 -2.67 -6.50 35.22
CA VAL A 174 -2.98 -7.17 36.49
C VAL A 174 -2.49 -8.62 36.53
N LEU A 175 -2.24 -9.21 35.36
CA LEU A 175 -1.67 -10.55 35.20
C LEU A 175 -0.69 -10.55 34.02
N GLN A 176 0.47 -11.17 34.21
CA GLN A 176 1.48 -11.39 33.18
C GLN A 176 2.05 -12.79 33.32
N LEU A 177 1.96 -13.61 32.26
CA LEU A 177 2.42 -15.00 32.24
C LEU A 177 3.32 -15.26 31.02
N PRO A 178 4.58 -15.73 31.20
CA PRO A 178 5.29 -15.80 32.48
C PRO A 178 5.56 -14.39 33.02
N GLU A 179 5.79 -14.28 34.33
CA GLU A 179 6.29 -13.04 34.91
C GLU A 179 7.67 -12.71 34.35
N ILE A 180 7.95 -11.42 34.16
CA ILE A 180 9.28 -10.96 33.76
C ILE A 180 10.23 -11.13 34.95
N ALA A 181 11.16 -12.09 34.84
CA ALA A 181 12.11 -12.41 35.91
C ALA A 181 13.01 -11.21 36.27
N ASP A 182 13.52 -10.50 35.26
CA ASP A 182 14.32 -9.29 35.43
C ASP A 182 13.75 -8.14 34.58
N PRO A 183 12.84 -7.31 35.13
CA PRO A 183 12.28 -6.18 34.42
C PRO A 183 13.32 -5.15 33.98
N VAL A 184 14.45 -5.05 34.69
CA VAL A 184 15.45 -4.00 34.49
C VAL A 184 16.26 -4.21 33.20
N SER A 185 16.47 -5.47 32.80
CA SER A 185 17.20 -5.82 31.57
C SER A 185 16.34 -5.80 30.31
N THR A 186 15.03 -5.57 30.41
CA THR A 186 14.15 -5.53 29.24
C THR A 186 14.36 -4.26 28.42
N SER A 187 14.29 -4.38 27.08
CA SER A 187 14.29 -3.23 26.17
C SER A 187 13.22 -2.20 26.55
N THR A 188 12.01 -2.67 26.88
CA THR A 188 10.91 -1.84 27.36
C THR A 188 11.28 -1.00 28.58
N CYS A 189 12.09 -1.53 29.51
CA CYS A 189 12.51 -0.75 30.67
C CYS A 189 13.53 0.32 30.32
N THR A 190 14.45 0.03 29.39
CA THR A 190 15.38 1.03 28.84
C THR A 190 14.61 2.19 28.23
N ASP A 191 13.64 1.91 27.34
CA ASP A 191 12.81 2.93 26.68
C ASP A 191 12.03 3.78 27.70
N LEU A 192 11.44 3.15 28.72
CA LEU A 192 10.70 3.84 29.77
C LEU A 192 11.60 4.75 30.63
N ARG A 193 12.85 4.34 30.88
CA ARG A 193 13.83 5.17 31.61
C ARG A 193 14.28 6.36 30.79
N GLU A 194 14.44 6.21 29.49
CA GLU A 194 14.73 7.33 28.57
C GLU A 194 13.57 8.31 28.53
N LEU A 195 12.33 7.82 28.42
CA LEU A 195 11.11 8.65 28.46
C LEU A 195 10.98 9.45 29.77
N ARG A 196 11.47 8.92 30.89
CA ARG A 196 11.48 9.62 32.18
C ARG A 196 12.31 10.91 32.17
N ALA A 197 13.29 11.04 31.27
CA ALA A 197 14.05 12.29 31.14
C ALA A 197 13.24 13.41 30.48
N GLN A 198 12.14 13.08 29.80
CA GLN A 198 11.37 14.01 28.95
C GLN A 198 9.93 14.22 29.46
N HIS A 199 9.46 13.37 30.38
CA HIS A 199 8.08 13.34 30.82
C HIS A 199 7.94 13.24 32.33
N GLU A 200 6.80 13.73 32.83
CA GLU A 200 6.41 13.63 34.24
C GLU A 200 6.42 12.18 34.71
N ALA A 201 6.96 11.96 35.91
CA ALA A 201 7.19 10.60 36.40
C ALA A 201 5.89 9.81 36.66
N GLU A 202 4.78 10.51 36.91
CA GLU A 202 3.45 9.87 36.98
C GLU A 202 2.99 9.38 35.60
N ALA A 203 3.20 10.16 34.54
CA ALA A 203 2.86 9.77 33.18
C ALA A 203 3.67 8.53 32.73
N VAL A 204 4.97 8.50 33.06
CA VAL A 204 5.83 7.34 32.78
C VAL A 204 5.42 6.11 33.58
N MET A 205 5.05 6.27 34.86
CA MET A 205 4.51 5.16 35.65
C MET A 205 3.21 4.61 35.04
N LYS A 206 2.30 5.49 34.61
CA LYS A 206 1.05 5.10 33.94
C LYS A 206 1.33 4.36 32.63
N ALA A 207 2.29 4.82 31.83
CA ALA A 207 2.73 4.14 30.62
C ALA A 207 3.33 2.76 30.91
N CYS A 208 4.18 2.66 31.94
CA CYS A 208 4.78 1.40 32.36
C CYS A 208 3.72 0.38 32.79
N MET A 209 2.72 0.80 33.57
CA MET A 209 1.68 -0.11 34.04
C MET A 209 0.81 -0.67 32.91
N ARG A 210 0.85 -0.10 31.70
CA ARG A 210 0.21 -0.64 30.50
C ARG A 210 1.00 -1.78 29.85
N THR A 211 2.27 -1.96 30.20
CA THR A 211 3.18 -2.95 29.59
C THR A 211 3.64 -4.04 30.55
N MET A 212 3.70 -3.75 31.86
CA MET A 212 4.09 -4.72 32.89
C MET A 212 3.39 -4.45 34.24
N PRO A 213 3.31 -5.44 35.15
CA PRO A 213 2.72 -5.27 36.46
C PRO A 213 3.38 -4.16 37.30
N ALA A 214 2.63 -3.60 38.25
CA ALA A 214 3.10 -2.51 39.12
C ALA A 214 4.43 -2.81 39.83
N THR A 215 4.62 -4.05 40.28
CA THR A 215 5.84 -4.54 40.93
C THR A 215 7.04 -4.51 39.99
N ALA A 216 6.86 -4.91 38.72
CA ALA A 216 7.89 -4.84 37.69
C ALA A 216 8.21 -3.37 37.32
N CYS A 217 7.19 -2.51 37.22
CA CYS A 217 7.37 -1.09 36.96
C CYS A 217 8.19 -0.38 38.03
N ARG A 218 7.93 -0.68 39.30
CA ARG A 218 8.69 -0.13 40.43
C ARG A 218 10.17 -0.51 40.36
N LYS A 219 10.46 -1.80 40.11
CA LYS A 219 11.83 -2.28 39.88
C LYS A 219 12.48 -1.60 38.67
N CYS A 220 11.77 -1.52 37.54
CA CYS A 220 12.26 -0.86 36.34
C CYS A 220 12.59 0.61 36.58
N LEU A 221 11.66 1.39 37.14
CA LEU A 221 11.81 2.85 37.30
C LEU A 221 12.57 3.25 38.57
N GLY A 222 13.05 2.30 39.37
CA GLY A 222 13.76 2.58 40.63
C GLY A 222 12.89 3.30 41.65
N ARG A 223 11.61 2.91 41.76
CA ARG A 223 10.65 3.43 42.76
C ARG A 223 10.32 2.35 43.79
N PRO A 224 10.21 2.68 45.09
CA PRO A 224 9.77 1.75 46.13
C PRO A 224 8.32 1.30 45.92
#